data_AF-A0A0F4JAI4-F1
#
_entry.id   AF-A0A0F4JAI4-F1
#
_cell.length_a   1.000
_cell.length_b   1.000
_cell.length_c   1.000
_cell.angle_alpha   90.00
_cell.angle_beta   90.00
_cell.angle_gamma   90.00
#
_symmetry.space_group_name_H-M   'P 1'
#
loop_
_entity.id
_entity.type
_entity.pdbx_description
1 polymer ?
#
loop_
_entity_poly.entity_id
_entity_poly.type
_entity_poly.pdbx_seq_one_letter_code
_entity_poly.pdbx_strand_id
1 'polypeptide(L)'
;MDAVPLLDWGDSSHFDARATRPCCLCGKPTPMRSHADEAVHKVCAEEWNAAHPDEPRRYTPPAPGRTQHDVGTWRFHNDGPTTPYLRRPTAATRALAQSPAAPGMAGGQDGLFAA
;
A
#
# COMPACT_ATOMS: atom_id res chain seq x y z
N MET A 1 0.12 -2.44 16.78
CA MET A 1 -0.03 -1.87 15.42
C MET A 1 -0.62 -0.50 15.63
N ASP A 2 0.23 0.51 15.78
CA ASP A 2 -0.22 1.89 15.94
C ASP A 2 -1.07 2.24 14.72
N ALA A 3 -2.35 2.51 14.97
CA ALA A 3 -3.27 2.94 13.94
C ALA A 3 -2.78 4.29 13.45
N VAL A 4 -2.04 4.29 12.35
CA VAL A 4 -1.66 5.53 11.66
C VAL A 4 -2.97 6.25 11.39
N PRO A 5 -3.24 7.40 12.03
CA PRO A 5 -4.46 8.13 11.81
C PRO A 5 -4.56 8.38 10.31
N LEU A 6 -5.72 8.02 9.79
CA LEU A 6 -5.99 8.10 8.38
C LEU A 6 -5.93 9.58 7.98
N LEU A 7 -5.02 9.88 7.06
CA LEU A 7 -4.68 11.24 6.65
C LEU A 7 -5.88 11.91 5.96
N ASP A 8 -6.05 13.21 6.15
CA ASP A 8 -7.07 14.05 5.52
C ASP A 8 -6.31 15.24 4.92
N TRP A 9 -6.38 15.51 3.60
CA TRP A 9 -5.66 16.68 3.04
C TRP A 9 -6.18 18.01 3.62
N GLY A 10 -7.40 18.03 4.16
CA GLY A 10 -7.96 19.15 4.90
C GLY A 10 -7.29 19.39 6.26
N ASP A 11 -6.48 18.45 6.76
CA ASP A 11 -5.69 18.66 7.96
C ASP A 11 -4.55 19.66 7.70
N SER A 12 -4.50 20.69 8.54
CA SER A 12 -3.53 21.78 8.44
C SER A 12 -2.06 21.32 8.50
N SER A 13 -1.77 20.13 9.04
CA SER A 13 -0.41 19.55 9.07
C SER A 13 0.14 19.25 7.69
N HIS A 14 -0.71 19.09 6.67
CA HIS A 14 -0.29 18.94 5.27
C HIS A 14 -0.07 20.26 4.56
N PHE A 15 -0.34 21.38 5.23
CA PHE A 15 -0.24 22.71 4.66
C PHE A 15 0.88 23.52 5.32
N ASP A 16 1.99 23.65 4.59
CA ASP A 16 3.11 24.52 4.96
C ASP A 16 3.04 25.81 4.14
N ALA A 17 2.33 26.80 4.65
CA ALA A 17 2.19 28.11 4.03
C ALA A 17 3.50 28.93 4.01
N ARG A 18 4.47 28.56 4.84
CA ARG A 18 5.71 29.34 5.06
C ARG A 18 6.82 28.91 4.12
N ALA A 19 6.80 27.67 3.66
CA ALA A 19 7.75 27.19 2.66
C ALA A 19 7.01 26.49 1.51
N THR A 20 6.81 27.20 0.41
CA THR A 20 6.43 26.54 -0.84
C THR A 20 7.64 25.80 -1.40
N ARG A 21 7.44 24.56 -1.80
CA ARG A 21 8.45 23.71 -2.45
C ARG A 21 7.95 23.32 -3.84
N PRO A 22 8.83 23.05 -4.81
CA PRO A 22 8.40 22.59 -6.13
C PRO A 22 7.68 21.24 -5.99
N CYS A 23 6.51 21.13 -6.60
CA CYS A 23 5.76 19.88 -6.67
C CYS A 23 6.63 18.80 -7.31
N CYS A 24 6.76 17.64 -6.67
CA CYS A 24 7.59 16.54 -7.14
C CYS A 24 7.11 15.91 -8.45
N LEU A 25 5.90 16.26 -8.91
CA LEU A 25 5.32 15.77 -10.17
C LEU A 25 5.35 16.82 -11.30
N CYS A 26 4.97 18.07 -11.02
CA CYS A 26 4.86 19.11 -12.05
C CYS A 26 5.87 20.26 -11.92
N GLY A 27 6.69 20.28 -10.87
CA GLY A 27 7.71 21.30 -10.59
C GLY A 27 7.19 22.65 -10.11
N LYS A 28 5.89 22.94 -10.24
CA LYS A 28 5.31 24.22 -9.81
C LYS A 28 5.27 24.31 -8.27
N PRO A 29 5.43 25.51 -7.67
CA PRO A 29 5.38 25.66 -6.21
C PRO A 29 4.06 25.16 -5.60
N THR A 30 4.17 24.50 -4.45
CA THR A 30 3.02 24.05 -3.65
C THR A 30 3.30 24.19 -2.14
N PRO A 31 2.31 24.63 -1.35
CA PRO A 31 2.37 24.56 0.12
C PRO A 31 1.99 23.18 0.67
N MET A 32 1.44 22.28 -0.17
CA MET A 32 0.92 21.00 0.30
C MET A 32 2.02 19.93 0.43
N ARG A 33 1.79 18.94 1.31
CA ARG A 33 2.68 17.81 1.61
C ARG A 33 1.95 16.47 1.55
N SER A 34 2.59 15.47 0.98
CA SER A 34 2.12 14.07 1.00
C SER A 34 2.38 13.40 2.36
N HIS A 35 2.03 12.11 2.48
CA HIS A 35 2.37 11.28 3.64
C HIS A 35 3.86 11.27 4.00
N ALA A 36 4.74 11.42 3.00
CA ALA A 36 6.19 11.34 3.13
C ALA A 36 6.87 12.72 3.17
N ASP A 37 6.12 13.80 3.45
CA ASP A 37 6.57 15.20 3.34
C ASP A 37 7.00 15.62 1.92
N GLU A 38 6.66 14.83 0.89
CA GLU A 38 6.90 15.24 -0.50
C GLU A 38 5.96 16.40 -0.86
N ALA A 39 6.52 17.48 -1.39
CA ALA A 39 5.74 18.60 -1.88
C ALA A 39 4.97 18.16 -3.14
N VAL A 40 3.65 18.18 -3.09
CA VAL A 40 2.82 17.73 -4.22
C VAL A 40 1.51 18.53 -4.26
N HIS A 41 0.98 18.81 -5.45
CA HIS A 41 -0.39 19.31 -5.56
C HIS A 41 -1.37 18.15 -5.33
N LYS A 42 -2.49 18.40 -4.62
CA LYS A 42 -3.58 17.42 -4.47
C LYS A 42 -3.99 16.83 -5.83
N VAL A 43 -4.22 17.68 -6.82
CA VAL A 43 -4.59 17.24 -8.18
C VAL A 43 -3.50 16.37 -8.82
N CYS A 44 -2.22 16.75 -8.71
CA CYS A 44 -1.13 15.93 -9.27
C CYS A 44 -1.02 14.58 -8.55
N ALA A 45 -1.22 14.54 -7.23
CA ALA A 45 -1.26 13.32 -6.45
C ALA A 45 -2.43 12.40 -6.87
N GLU A 46 -3.62 12.96 -7.11
CA GLU A 46 -4.79 12.24 -7.60
C GLU A 46 -4.59 11.69 -9.03
N GLU A 47 -4.03 12.50 -9.92
CA GLU A 47 -3.67 12.09 -11.29
C GLU A 47 -2.64 10.96 -11.29
N TRP A 48 -1.61 11.06 -10.44
CA TRP A 48 -0.63 9.98 -10.29
C TRP A 48 -1.29 8.70 -9.80
N ASN A 49 -2.15 8.80 -8.78
CA ASN A 49 -2.89 7.66 -8.26
C ASN A 49 -3.78 6.99 -9.32
N ALA A 50 -4.41 7.76 -10.21
CA ALA A 50 -5.21 7.24 -11.31
C ALA A 50 -4.35 6.55 -12.39
N ALA A 51 -3.13 7.06 -12.63
CA ALA A 51 -2.18 6.49 -13.58
C ALA A 51 -1.44 5.24 -13.05
N HIS A 52 -1.50 4.97 -11.74
CA HIS A 52 -0.80 3.85 -11.09
C HIS A 52 -1.78 2.94 -10.32
N PRO A 53 -2.69 2.23 -11.03
CA PRO A 53 -3.71 1.40 -10.38
C PRO A 53 -3.15 0.18 -9.66
N ASP A 54 -1.95 -0.28 -10.04
CA ASP A 54 -1.29 -1.45 -9.45
C ASP A 54 -0.51 -1.13 -8.17
N GLU A 55 -0.33 0.15 -7.84
CA GLU A 55 0.37 0.55 -6.63
C GLU A 55 -0.45 0.19 -5.38
N PRO A 56 0.18 -0.29 -4.30
CA PRO A 56 -0.53 -0.70 -3.10
C PRO A 56 -1.41 0.42 -2.55
N ARG A 57 -2.72 0.19 -2.63
CA ARG A 57 -3.75 1.10 -2.16
C ARG A 57 -3.95 0.98 -0.66
N ARG A 58 -4.27 2.09 -0.03
CA ARG A 58 -4.58 2.19 1.39
C ARG A 58 -6.05 2.58 1.53
N TYR A 59 -6.74 1.92 2.46
CA TYR A 59 -8.17 2.10 2.66
C TYR A 59 -8.48 2.36 4.12
N THR A 60 -9.55 3.10 4.39
CA THR A 60 -10.11 3.11 5.74
C THR A 60 -10.71 1.77 6.14
N PRO A 61 -10.66 1.42 7.44
CA PRO A 61 -11.56 0.43 7.97
C PRO A 61 -13.01 0.94 7.88
N PRO A 62 -14.00 0.07 7.61
CA PRO A 62 -15.40 0.44 7.70
C PRO A 62 -15.77 0.83 9.14
N ALA A 63 -16.63 1.84 9.30
CA ALA A 63 -17.11 2.31 10.60
C ALA A 63 -18.63 2.59 10.54
N PRO A 64 -19.36 2.61 11.68
CA PRO A 64 -20.78 2.95 11.67
C PRO A 64 -21.04 4.30 11.00
N GLY A 65 -21.88 4.31 9.95
CA GLY A 65 -22.18 5.52 9.18
C GLY A 65 -21.07 5.98 8.22
N ARG A 66 -19.96 5.25 8.09
CA ARG A 66 -18.90 5.53 7.11
C ARG A 66 -18.47 4.28 6.36
N THR A 67 -18.62 4.32 5.06
CA THR A 67 -18.09 3.30 4.16
C THR A 67 -16.56 3.33 4.13
N GLN A 68 -15.97 2.17 3.86
CA GLN A 68 -14.57 2.10 3.46
C GLN A 68 -14.36 2.99 2.22
N HIS A 69 -13.30 3.78 2.24
CA HIS A 69 -12.87 4.63 1.12
C HIS A 69 -11.38 4.46 0.86
N ASP A 70 -10.99 4.62 -0.39
CA ASP A 70 -9.60 4.66 -0.83
C ASP A 70 -8.98 5.99 -0.42
N VAL A 71 -7.88 5.93 0.32
CA VAL A 71 -7.11 7.11 0.72
C VAL A 71 -5.87 7.32 -0.12
N GLY A 72 -5.72 6.58 -1.23
CA GLY A 72 -4.58 6.71 -2.12
C GLY A 72 -3.58 5.57 -1.96
N THR A 73 -2.35 5.86 -2.33
CA THR A 73 -1.20 4.98 -2.13
C THR A 73 -0.43 5.39 -0.88
N TRP A 74 0.57 4.59 -0.51
CA TRP A 74 1.52 4.99 0.54
C TRP A 74 2.29 6.26 0.21
N ARG A 75 2.43 6.57 -1.08
CA ARG A 75 3.15 7.75 -1.55
C ARG A 75 2.26 8.99 -1.62
N PHE A 76 1.10 8.87 -2.26
CA PHE A 76 0.20 10.00 -2.52
C PHE A 76 -1.21 9.70 -2.06
N HIS A 77 -1.79 10.64 -1.30
CA HIS A 77 -3.15 10.52 -0.82
C HIS A 77 -4.18 10.78 -1.93
N ASN A 78 -5.36 10.21 -1.80
CA ASN A 78 -6.52 10.42 -2.67
C ASN A 78 -7.71 10.88 -1.85
N ASP A 79 -8.19 12.09 -2.12
CA ASP A 79 -9.31 12.73 -1.42
C ASP A 79 -10.60 12.73 -2.25
N GLY A 80 -10.58 12.07 -3.41
CA GLY A 80 -11.71 12.04 -4.33
C GLY A 80 -12.97 11.54 -3.63
N PRO A 81 -14.14 12.17 -3.86
CA PRO A 81 -15.34 11.96 -3.04
C PRO A 81 -15.89 10.52 -3.05
N THR A 82 -15.47 9.70 -3.99
CA THR A 82 -15.85 8.30 -4.13
C THR A 82 -14.95 7.72 -5.20
N THR A 83 -13.86 7.06 -4.83
CA THR A 83 -13.39 5.97 -5.68
C THR A 83 -14.51 4.93 -5.67
N PRO A 84 -15.14 4.63 -6.84
CA PRO A 84 -16.07 3.53 -6.91
C PRO A 84 -15.31 2.31 -6.39
N TYR A 85 -15.93 1.57 -5.47
CA TYR A 85 -15.39 0.35 -4.91
C TYR A 85 -14.78 -0.52 -6.02
N LEU A 86 -13.47 -0.40 -6.25
CA LEU A 86 -12.72 -1.50 -6.81
C LEU A 86 -12.73 -2.51 -5.68
N ARG A 87 -13.72 -3.42 -5.75
CA ARG A 87 -13.70 -4.68 -5.01
C ARG A 87 -12.25 -5.11 -5.02
N ARG A 88 -11.68 -5.22 -3.82
CA ARG A 88 -10.44 -5.95 -3.59
C ARG A 88 -10.46 -7.14 -4.54
N PRO A 89 -9.53 -7.29 -5.51
CA PRO A 89 -9.38 -8.57 -6.15
C PRO A 89 -9.16 -9.52 -4.99
N THR A 90 -10.12 -10.44 -4.78
CA THR A 90 -9.98 -11.50 -3.79
C THR A 90 -8.58 -12.02 -3.96
N ALA A 91 -7.75 -11.85 -2.92
CA ALA A 91 -6.37 -12.27 -2.95
C ALA A 91 -6.37 -13.65 -3.61
N ALA A 92 -5.84 -13.75 -4.82
CA ALA A 92 -5.60 -15.03 -5.41
C ALA A 92 -4.64 -15.68 -4.43
N THR A 93 -5.16 -16.61 -3.63
CA THR A 93 -4.36 -17.40 -2.72
C THR A 93 -3.28 -17.99 -3.59
N ARG A 94 -2.08 -17.42 -3.54
CA ARG A 94 -0.92 -18.03 -4.19
C ARG A 94 -0.70 -19.29 -3.39
N ALA A 95 -1.27 -20.38 -3.88
CA ALA A 95 -1.03 -21.71 -3.35
C ALA A 95 0.49 -21.84 -3.27
N LEU A 96 1.00 -21.94 -2.06
CA LEU A 96 2.36 -22.39 -1.82
C LEU A 96 2.40 -23.79 -2.43
N ALA A 97 2.93 -23.88 -3.65
CA ALA A 97 3.23 -25.15 -4.28
C ALA A 97 4.16 -25.88 -3.32
N GLN A 98 3.62 -26.90 -2.67
CA GLN A 98 4.39 -27.81 -1.84
C GLN A 98 5.42 -28.44 -2.76
N SER A 99 6.70 -28.18 -2.48
CA SER A 99 7.80 -28.87 -3.14
C SER A 99 7.60 -30.38 -2.97
N PRO A 100 7.70 -31.21 -4.02
CA PRO A 100 7.63 -32.64 -3.84
C PRO A 100 8.83 -33.10 -3.02
N ALA A 101 8.57 -33.92 -2.00
CA ALA A 101 9.60 -34.58 -1.21
C ALA A 101 10.53 -35.38 -2.13
N ALA A 102 11.83 -35.20 -1.96
CA ALA A 102 12.84 -36.00 -2.64
C ALA A 102 12.67 -37.49 -2.29
N PRO A 103 12.89 -38.43 -3.22
CA PRO A 103 12.89 -39.85 -2.92
C PRO A 103 14.10 -40.19 -2.03
N GLY A 104 13.83 -40.81 -0.89
CA GLY A 104 14.84 -41.30 0.03
C GLY A 104 15.76 -42.31 -0.66
N MET A 105 17.04 -41.94 -0.75
CA MET A 105 18.12 -42.79 -1.22
C MET A 105 18.31 -43.97 -0.25
N ALA A 106 18.33 -45.17 -0.83
CA ALA A 106 18.68 -46.41 -0.17
C ALA A 106 20.08 -46.34 0.46
N GLY A 107 20.21 -46.86 1.68
CA GLY A 107 21.48 -47.09 2.35
C GLY A 107 21.36 -48.35 3.19
N GLY A 108 21.69 -49.49 2.60
CA GLY A 108 21.97 -50.71 3.35
C GLY A 108 23.34 -50.63 3.99
N GLN A 109 23.49 -51.23 5.17
CA GLN A 109 24.74 -51.86 5.59
C GLN A 109 24.50 -52.81 6.76
N ASP A 110 25.21 -53.92 6.64
CA ASP A 110 25.19 -55.15 7.41
C ASP A 110 25.61 -54.96 8.88
N GLY A 111 25.01 -55.76 9.76
CA GLY A 111 25.29 -55.77 11.19
C GLY A 111 25.22 -57.19 11.76
N LEU A 112 26.34 -57.88 11.62
CA LEU A 112 26.75 -59.14 12.26
C LEU A 112 26.35 -59.18 13.77
N PHE A 113 25.62 -60.22 14.20
CA PHE A 113 25.60 -60.62 15.62
C PHE A 113 26.06 -62.08 15.72
N ALA A 114 27.26 -62.23 16.26
CA ALA A 114 27.79 -63.47 16.83
C ALA A 114 27.78 -63.32 18.36
N ALA A 115 27.15 -64.27 19.05
CA ALA A 115 27.53 -64.84 20.35
C ALA A 115 26.54 -65.94 20.72
#